data_AF-A0A944CW21-F1
#
_entry.id   AF-A0A944CW21-F1
#
_cell.length_a   1.000
_cell.length_b   1.000
_cell.length_c   1.000
_cell.angle_alpha   90.00
_cell.angle_beta   90.00
_cell.angle_gamma   90.00
#
_symmetry.space_group_name_H-M   'P 1'
#
loop_
_entity.id
_entity.type
_entity.pdbx_description
1 polymer ?
#
loop_
_entity_poly.entity_id
_entity_poly.type
_entity_poly.pdbx_seq_one_letter_code
_entity_poly.pdbx_strand_id
1 'polypeptide(L)'
;MPLISLIAAISENRILADSTRKHIRSGSPWNIPSDELYYRQKIRRHPVIIGRKSYSTLTKPFPNCTTIILTRDPNFQAFGCVVLHSLPEAIAWAKMSETEEIFIAGGGQIYTEAIEFADKLYLTIVEGNFVGDIYFPEFADFGKVTKEKKMQENGFKFNFVEIEKCVN
;
A
#
# COMPACT_ATOMS: atom_id res chain seq x y z
N MET A 1 4.46 7.31 -19.32
CA MET A 1 3.77 6.19 -18.64
C MET A 1 3.61 6.59 -17.18
N PRO A 2 2.48 6.27 -16.52
CA PRO A 2 2.29 6.60 -15.11
C PRO A 2 3.33 5.87 -14.24
N LEU A 3 3.73 6.51 -13.14
CA LEU A 3 4.56 5.89 -12.12
C LEU A 3 3.78 4.80 -11.40
N ILE A 4 4.44 3.71 -11.05
CA ILE A 4 3.89 2.65 -10.20
C ILE A 4 4.46 2.81 -8.79
N SER A 5 3.57 3.07 -7.83
CA SER A 5 3.95 3.43 -6.49
C SER A 5 3.37 2.48 -5.45
N LEU A 6 4.21 1.97 -4.56
CA LEU A 6 3.76 1.19 -3.41
C LEU A 6 3.61 2.12 -2.22
N ILE A 7 2.52 1.99 -1.48
CA ILE A 7 2.28 2.80 -0.29
C ILE A 7 1.92 1.91 0.90
N ALA A 8 2.72 1.95 1.97
CA ALA A 8 2.54 1.07 3.13
C ALA A 8 3.03 1.72 4.42
N ALA A 9 2.43 1.32 5.54
CA ALA A 9 3.00 1.52 6.87
C ALA A 9 3.68 0.22 7.32
N ILE A 10 4.92 0.33 7.79
CA ILE A 10 5.76 -0.80 8.19
C ILE A 10 6.54 -0.46 9.47
N SER A 11 6.94 -1.48 10.23
CA SER A 11 7.97 -1.30 11.26
C SER A 11 9.37 -1.19 10.65
N GLU A 12 10.37 -0.84 11.45
CA GLU A 12 11.79 -0.91 11.07
C GLU A 12 12.21 -2.31 10.57
N ASN A 13 11.56 -3.38 11.04
CA ASN A 13 11.78 -4.76 10.61
C ASN A 13 10.79 -5.23 9.52
N ARG A 14 10.25 -4.29 8.72
CA ARG A 14 9.30 -4.54 7.61
C ARG A 14 7.97 -5.22 7.99
N ILE A 15 7.69 -5.46 9.27
CA ILE A 15 6.38 -5.96 9.71
C ILE A 15 5.31 -4.97 9.24
N LEU A 16 4.28 -5.49 8.58
CA LEU A 16 3.15 -4.74 8.03
C LEU A 16 1.88 -5.01 8.84
N ALA A 17 1.66 -6.28 9.18
CA ALA A 17 0.46 -6.70 9.90
C ALA A 17 0.70 -7.99 10.70
N ASP A 18 -0.20 -8.19 11.66
CA ASP A 18 -0.39 -9.42 12.43
C ASP A 18 -1.76 -10.00 12.05
N SER A 19 -1.77 -11.17 11.42
CA SER A 19 -2.99 -11.82 10.92
C SER A 19 -3.96 -12.22 12.05
N THR A 20 -3.47 -12.30 13.30
CA THR A 20 -4.30 -12.58 14.47
C THR A 20 -5.09 -11.35 14.92
N ARG A 21 -4.64 -10.14 14.56
CA ARG A 21 -5.30 -8.87 14.90
C ARG A 21 -6.36 -8.50 13.86
N LYS A 22 -7.59 -8.94 14.12
CA LYS A 22 -8.73 -8.67 13.21
C LYS A 22 -9.23 -7.22 13.20
N HIS A 23 -8.90 -6.41 14.20
CA HIS A 23 -9.59 -5.12 14.43
C HIS A 23 -8.77 -3.86 14.15
N ILE A 24 -7.44 -3.94 14.07
CA ILE A 24 -6.63 -2.76 13.78
C ILE A 24 -6.34 -2.73 12.28
N ARG A 25 -7.01 -1.85 11.53
CA ARG A 25 -6.66 -1.36 10.17
C ARG A 25 -5.83 -2.35 9.32
N SER A 26 -6.48 -3.42 8.84
CA SER A 26 -5.85 -4.48 8.03
C SER A 26 -4.78 -5.34 8.72
N GLY A 27 -4.86 -5.45 10.04
CA GLY A 27 -3.92 -6.18 10.89
C GLY A 27 -2.72 -5.37 11.38
N SER A 28 -2.64 -4.07 11.09
CA SER A 28 -1.51 -3.23 11.52
C SER A 28 -1.37 -3.22 13.05
N PRO A 29 -0.16 -3.34 13.63
CA PRO A 29 0.03 -3.33 15.09
C PRO A 29 -0.23 -1.97 15.77
N TRP A 30 -0.32 -0.87 15.01
CA TRP A 30 -0.38 0.51 15.51
C TRP A 30 -1.64 1.26 15.03
N ASN A 31 -1.95 2.38 15.70
CA ASN A 31 -3.04 3.28 15.33
C ASN A 31 -2.55 4.73 15.23
N ILE A 32 -2.25 5.14 14.00
CA ILE A 32 -1.65 6.44 13.65
C ILE A 32 -2.61 7.16 12.68
N PRO A 33 -3.54 8.01 13.18
CA PRO A 33 -4.48 8.75 12.33
C PRO A 33 -3.82 9.58 11.22
N SER A 34 -2.65 10.17 11.50
CA SER A 34 -1.92 10.96 10.51
C SER A 34 -1.37 10.13 9.33
N ASP A 35 -1.07 8.85 9.55
CA ASP A 35 -0.72 7.90 8.48
C ASP A 35 -1.90 7.62 7.56
N GLU A 36 -3.10 7.40 8.12
CA GLU A 36 -4.31 7.25 7.31
C GLU A 36 -4.57 8.49 6.46
N LEU A 37 -4.42 9.68 7.05
CA LEU A 37 -4.61 10.93 6.32
C LEU A 37 -3.59 11.07 5.20
N TYR A 38 -2.32 10.75 5.47
CA TYR A 38 -1.25 10.75 4.47
C TYR A 38 -1.56 9.77 3.32
N TYR A 39 -1.91 8.53 3.64
CA TYR A 39 -2.34 7.51 2.68
C TYR A 39 -3.47 8.03 1.78
N ARG A 40 -4.56 8.53 2.38
CA ARG A 40 -5.73 9.04 1.64
C ARG A 40 -5.40 10.24 0.76
N GLN A 41 -4.47 11.10 1.19
CA GLN A 41 -4.02 12.23 0.39
C GLN A 41 -3.22 11.79 -0.83
N LYS A 42 -2.33 10.79 -0.67
CA LYS A 42 -1.50 10.27 -1.77
C LYS A 42 -2.32 9.57 -2.83
N ILE A 43 -3.24 8.68 -2.44
CA ILE A 43 -4.00 7.88 -3.40
C ILE A 43 -5.15 8.64 -4.09
N ARG A 44 -5.45 9.86 -3.63
CA ARG A 44 -6.62 10.61 -4.10
C ARG A 44 -6.50 10.90 -5.59
N ARG A 45 -7.58 10.61 -6.34
CA ARG A 45 -7.68 10.76 -7.81
C ARG A 45 -6.80 9.82 -8.63
N HIS A 46 -6.19 8.81 -8.01
CA HIS A 46 -5.39 7.79 -8.67
C HIS A 46 -6.09 6.42 -8.67
N PRO A 47 -5.74 5.50 -9.59
CA PRO A 47 -6.09 4.09 -9.45
C PRO A 47 -5.36 3.48 -8.25
N VAL A 48 -6.06 2.63 -7.49
CA VAL A 48 -5.53 2.00 -6.29
C VAL A 48 -5.78 0.49 -6.36
N ILE A 49 -4.71 -0.28 -6.46
CA ILE A 49 -4.73 -1.74 -6.51
C ILE A 49 -4.57 -2.30 -5.10
N ILE A 50 -5.51 -3.12 -4.67
CA ILE A 50 -5.48 -3.84 -3.40
C ILE A 50 -5.89 -5.29 -3.56
N GLY A 51 -5.41 -6.18 -2.69
CA GLY A 51 -5.87 -7.57 -2.62
C GLY A 51 -7.22 -7.71 -1.92
N ARG A 52 -7.97 -8.77 -2.25
CA ARG A 52 -9.27 -9.10 -1.64
C ARG A 52 -9.30 -9.05 -0.10
N LYS A 53 -8.25 -9.55 0.56
CA LYS A 53 -8.15 -9.51 2.04
C LYS A 53 -8.05 -8.06 2.56
N SER A 54 -7.26 -7.21 1.92
CA SER A 54 -7.19 -5.79 2.26
C SER A 54 -8.50 -5.07 1.99
N TYR A 55 -9.23 -5.44 0.94
CA TYR A 55 -10.55 -4.89 0.68
C TYR A 55 -11.57 -5.25 1.78
N SER A 56 -11.50 -6.47 2.33
CA SER A 56 -12.46 -6.94 3.36
C SER A 56 -12.43 -6.15 4.68
N THR A 57 -11.40 -5.33 4.90
CA THR A 57 -11.30 -4.44 6.08
C THR A 57 -11.85 -3.04 5.83
N LEU A 58 -12.19 -2.72 4.57
CA LEU A 58 -12.80 -1.46 4.21
C LEU A 58 -14.31 -1.54 4.37
N THR A 59 -14.90 -0.52 4.98
CA THR A 59 -16.36 -0.38 5.07
C THR A 59 -16.99 0.17 3.79
N LYS A 60 -16.20 0.87 2.97
CA LYS A 60 -16.57 1.41 1.67
C LYS A 60 -15.33 1.63 0.80
N PRO A 61 -15.47 1.67 -0.53
CA PRO A 61 -14.38 2.06 -1.43
C PRO A 61 -13.81 3.44 -1.06
N PHE A 62 -12.54 3.70 -1.37
CA PHE A 62 -11.95 5.00 -1.03
C PHE A 62 -12.58 6.11 -1.90
N PRO A 63 -13.02 7.22 -1.29
CA PRO A 63 -13.73 8.27 -2.03
C PRO A 63 -12.78 9.00 -2.99
N ASN A 64 -13.25 9.28 -4.21
CA ASN A 64 -12.49 9.98 -5.24
C ASN A 64 -11.24 9.24 -5.71
N CYS A 65 -11.28 7.91 -5.77
CA CYS A 65 -10.25 7.10 -6.42
C CYS A 65 -10.93 5.89 -7.10
N THR A 66 -10.24 5.28 -8.06
CA THR A 66 -10.70 4.02 -8.64
C THR A 66 -10.06 2.87 -7.87
N THR A 67 -10.86 2.14 -7.09
CA THR A 67 -10.38 0.97 -6.35
C THR A 67 -10.42 -0.27 -7.24
N ILE A 68 -9.28 -0.92 -7.42
CA ILE A 68 -9.08 -2.15 -8.18
C ILE A 68 -8.76 -3.27 -7.20
N ILE A 69 -9.55 -4.34 -7.21
CA ILE A 69 -9.44 -5.46 -6.29
C ILE A 69 -8.88 -6.66 -7.04
N LEU A 70 -7.75 -7.17 -6.54
CA LEU A 70 -7.14 -8.40 -7.01
C LEU A 70 -7.65 -9.60 -6.24
N THR A 71 -8.15 -10.60 -6.98
CA THR A 71 -8.67 -11.84 -6.44
C THR A 71 -8.52 -12.99 -7.42
N ARG A 72 -8.28 -14.21 -6.91
CA ARG A 72 -8.29 -15.43 -7.72
C ARG A 72 -9.69 -16.06 -7.86
N ASP A 73 -10.67 -15.52 -7.15
CA ASP A 73 -12.06 -15.97 -7.21
C ASP A 73 -12.76 -15.29 -8.39
N PRO A 74 -13.09 -16.02 -9.48
CA PRO A 74 -13.71 -15.43 -10.67
C PRO A 74 -15.15 -14.97 -10.43
N ASN A 75 -15.79 -15.40 -9.34
CA ASN A 75 -17.16 -15.03 -9.01
C ASN A 75 -17.24 -13.87 -8.00
N PHE A 76 -16.10 -13.34 -7.56
CA PHE A 76 -16.07 -12.27 -6.58
C PHE A 76 -16.61 -10.96 -7.16
N GLN A 77 -17.51 -10.32 -6.41
CA GLN A 77 -18.08 -9.03 -6.77
C GLN A 77 -17.78 -8.00 -5.69
N ALA A 78 -17.49 -6.77 -6.11
CA ALA A 78 -17.28 -5.64 -5.23
C ALA A 78 -17.92 -4.39 -5.84
N PHE A 79 -19.02 -3.94 -5.24
CA PHE A 79 -19.78 -2.81 -5.76
C PHE A 79 -18.95 -1.51 -5.72
N GLY A 80 -18.95 -0.76 -6.82
CA GLY A 80 -18.19 0.48 -6.97
C GLY A 80 -16.67 0.27 -7.08
N CYS A 81 -16.22 -0.96 -7.35
CA CYS A 81 -14.82 -1.30 -7.57
C CYS A 81 -14.65 -2.05 -8.89
N VAL A 82 -13.43 -2.05 -9.42
CA VAL A 82 -13.02 -2.92 -10.53
C VAL A 82 -12.43 -4.20 -9.95
N VAL A 83 -12.81 -5.36 -10.47
CA VAL A 83 -12.27 -6.65 -10.02
C VAL A 83 -11.43 -7.24 -11.15
N LEU A 84 -10.19 -7.62 -10.85
CA LEU A 84 -9.24 -8.21 -11.80
C LEU A 84 -8.51 -9.39 -11.15
N HIS A 85 -7.90 -10.24 -11.96
CA HIS A 85 -7.46 -11.56 -11.52
C HIS A 85 -5.95 -11.76 -11.51
N SER A 86 -5.20 -10.79 -12.02
CA SER A 86 -3.74 -10.78 -11.93
C SER A 86 -3.18 -9.37 -11.80
N LEU A 87 -2.02 -9.25 -11.15
CA LEU A 87 -1.34 -7.97 -11.01
C LEU A 87 -0.96 -7.33 -12.37
N PRO A 88 -0.41 -8.06 -13.36
CA PRO A 88 -0.14 -7.48 -14.68
C PRO A 88 -1.38 -6.94 -15.38
N GLU A 89 -2.51 -7.65 -15.30
CA GLU A 89 -3.80 -7.19 -15.83
C GLU A 89 -4.26 -5.91 -15.13
N ALA A 90 -4.16 -5.85 -13.79
CA ALA A 90 -4.52 -4.65 -13.04
C ALA A 90 -3.64 -3.45 -13.35
N ILE A 91 -2.33 -3.64 -13.52
CA ILE A 91 -1.41 -2.58 -13.94
C ILE A 91 -1.76 -2.11 -15.36
N ALA A 92 -2.00 -3.04 -16.30
CA ALA A 92 -2.36 -2.68 -17.67
C ALA A 92 -3.68 -1.89 -17.72
N TRP A 93 -4.69 -2.33 -16.99
CA TRP A 93 -5.96 -1.62 -16.86
C TRP A 93 -5.79 -0.24 -16.24
N ALA A 94 -5.02 -0.14 -15.14
CA ALA A 94 -4.77 1.12 -14.45
C ALA A 94 -4.01 2.13 -15.34
N LYS A 95 -3.11 1.65 -16.21
CA LYS A 95 -2.39 2.48 -17.19
C LYS A 95 -3.28 3.10 -18.25
N MET A 96 -4.51 2.61 -18.44
CA MET A 96 -5.49 3.24 -19.33
C MET A 96 -6.09 4.52 -18.74
N SER A 97 -5.89 4.77 -17.44
CA SER A 97 -6.28 6.03 -16.83
C SER A 97 -5.31 7.16 -17.21
N GLU A 98 -5.83 8.38 -17.41
CA GLU A 98 -5.02 9.58 -17.67
C GLU A 98 -4.37 10.16 -16.38
N THR A 99 -4.00 9.29 -15.44
CA THR A 99 -3.38 9.71 -14.17
C THR A 99 -1.87 9.62 -14.25
N GLU A 100 -1.18 10.40 -13.43
CA GLU A 100 0.29 10.44 -13.40
C GLU A 100 0.89 9.26 -12.61
N GLU A 101 0.10 8.60 -11.76
CA GLU A 101 0.57 7.63 -10.78
C GLU A 101 -0.51 6.57 -10.48
N ILE A 102 -0.08 5.33 -10.32
CA ILE A 102 -0.88 4.17 -9.92
C ILE A 102 -0.39 3.70 -8.56
N PHE A 103 -1.29 3.53 -7.60
CA PHE A 103 -0.94 3.06 -6.27
C PHE A 103 -1.23 1.58 -6.09
N ILE A 104 -0.29 0.87 -5.47
CA ILE A 104 -0.46 -0.49 -4.97
C ILE A 104 -0.39 -0.42 -3.44
N ALA A 105 -1.51 -0.77 -2.80
CA ALA A 105 -1.73 -0.59 -1.37
C ALA A 105 -1.93 -1.93 -0.61
N GLY A 106 -1.34 -2.99 -1.15
CA GLY A 106 -1.17 -4.28 -0.46
C GLY A 106 -2.27 -5.30 -0.74
N GLY A 107 -2.37 -6.40 0.01
CA GLY A 107 -1.55 -6.78 1.17
C GLY A 107 -0.20 -7.44 0.85
N GLY A 108 0.42 -8.10 1.82
CA GLY A 108 1.81 -8.63 1.73
C GLY A 108 2.13 -9.40 0.45
N GLN A 109 1.25 -10.30 0.00
CA GLN A 109 1.45 -11.02 -1.27
C GLN A 109 1.45 -10.09 -2.49
N ILE A 110 0.52 -9.13 -2.53
CA ILE A 110 0.46 -8.13 -3.61
C ILE A 110 1.72 -7.26 -3.61
N TYR A 111 2.21 -6.84 -2.44
CA TYR A 111 3.47 -6.10 -2.37
C TYR A 111 4.65 -6.92 -2.88
N THR A 112 4.73 -8.20 -2.51
CA THR A 112 5.80 -9.10 -2.94
C THR A 112 5.83 -9.24 -4.46
N GLU A 113 4.66 -9.39 -5.09
CA GLU A 113 4.56 -9.43 -6.56
C GLU A 113 4.83 -8.05 -7.20
N ALA A 114 4.45 -6.96 -6.52
CA ALA A 114 4.49 -5.61 -7.07
C ALA A 114 5.85 -4.90 -7.01
N ILE A 115 6.74 -5.32 -6.10
CA ILE A 115 8.00 -4.61 -5.86
C ILE A 115 8.90 -4.53 -7.10
N GLU A 116 8.84 -5.53 -7.99
CA GLU A 116 9.60 -5.56 -9.24
C GLU A 116 9.15 -4.48 -10.23
N PHE A 117 7.85 -4.16 -10.23
CA PHE A 117 7.23 -3.17 -11.12
C PHE A 117 7.27 -1.74 -10.57
N ALA A 118 7.62 -1.58 -9.30
CA ALA A 118 7.54 -0.32 -8.59
C ALA A 118 8.64 0.66 -9.02
N ASP A 119 8.27 1.92 -9.21
CA ASP A 119 9.18 3.05 -9.43
C ASP A 119 9.47 3.80 -8.12
N LYS A 120 8.49 3.83 -7.21
CA LYS A 120 8.54 4.62 -5.98
C LYS A 120 7.87 3.92 -4.80
N LEU A 121 8.40 4.15 -3.61
CA LEU A 121 7.83 3.72 -2.34
C LEU A 121 7.42 4.94 -1.51
N TYR A 122 6.21 4.91 -0.97
CA TYR A 122 5.72 5.80 0.07
C TYR A 122 5.59 4.98 1.36
N LEU A 123 6.58 5.08 2.24
CA LEU A 123 6.64 4.29 3.45
C LEU A 123 6.39 5.14 4.68
N THR A 124 5.50 4.68 5.56
CA THR A 124 5.44 5.13 6.95
C THR A 124 6.22 4.13 7.79
N ILE A 125 7.44 4.47 8.21
CA ILE A 125 8.31 3.59 9.00
C ILE A 125 8.11 3.89 10.48
N VAL A 126 7.51 2.95 11.20
CA VAL A 126 7.19 3.06 12.63
C VAL A 126 8.31 2.46 13.47
N GLU A 127 8.85 3.25 14.40
CA GLU A 127 9.91 2.85 15.31
C GLU A 127 9.37 1.94 16.42
N GLY A 128 10.14 0.92 16.77
CA GLY A 128 9.87 0.05 17.92
C GLY A 128 9.71 -1.43 17.58
N ASN A 129 9.43 -2.21 18.63
CA ASN A 129 9.34 -3.66 18.56
C ASN A 129 7.88 -4.10 18.44
N PHE A 130 7.54 -4.67 17.29
CA PHE A 130 6.21 -5.16 16.99
C PHE A 130 6.23 -6.66 16.72
N VAL A 131 5.10 -7.32 16.93
CA VAL A 131 4.87 -8.72 16.56
C VAL A 131 3.92 -8.72 15.37
N GLY A 132 4.24 -9.50 14.34
CA GLY A 132 3.41 -9.71 13.18
C GLY A 132 4.00 -10.78 12.26
N ASP A 133 3.17 -11.35 11.42
CA ASP A 133 3.47 -12.47 10.51
C ASP A 133 3.36 -12.08 9.03
N ILE A 134 2.95 -10.84 8.74
CA ILE A 134 2.88 -10.30 7.39
C ILE A 134 3.92 -9.19 7.28
N TYR A 135 4.83 -9.35 6.32
CA TYR A 135 5.92 -8.44 6.06
C TYR A 135 5.74 -7.75 4.71
N PHE A 136 6.16 -6.49 4.63
CA PHE A 136 6.45 -5.83 3.35
C PHE A 136 7.71 -6.45 2.74
N PRO A 137 7.84 -6.66 1.42
CA PRO A 137 9.01 -7.30 0.81
C PRO A 137 10.32 -6.54 1.07
N GLU A 138 11.46 -7.20 0.84
CA GLU A 138 12.74 -6.49 0.76
C GLU A 138 12.74 -5.54 -0.44
N PHE A 139 13.42 -4.41 -0.33
CA PHE A 139 13.44 -3.35 -1.34
C PHE A 139 14.85 -2.76 -1.55
N ALA A 140 15.86 -3.63 -1.60
CA ALA A 140 17.27 -3.23 -1.71
C ALA A 140 17.58 -2.38 -2.97
N ASP A 141 16.81 -2.52 -4.04
CA ASP A 141 16.92 -1.71 -5.26
C ASP A 141 16.41 -0.26 -5.07
N PHE A 142 15.88 0.08 -3.90
CA PHE A 142 15.42 1.41 -3.54
C PHE A 142 16.38 2.04 -2.56
N GLY A 143 16.98 3.17 -2.93
CA GLY A 143 17.99 3.83 -2.10
C GLY A 143 17.96 5.36 -2.12
N LYS A 144 17.30 5.97 -3.11
CA LYS A 144 17.24 7.43 -3.21
C LYS A 144 16.05 7.97 -2.42
N VAL A 145 16.30 8.34 -1.17
CA VAL A 145 15.31 9.05 -0.34
C VAL A 145 15.13 10.46 -0.88
N THR A 146 13.92 10.78 -1.35
CA THR A 146 13.59 12.11 -1.90
C THR A 146 12.82 12.98 -0.91
N LYS A 147 12.20 12.36 0.08
CA LYS A 147 11.52 13.07 1.16
C LYS A 147 11.54 12.24 2.43
N GLU A 148 11.78 12.91 3.56
CA GLU A 148 11.66 12.32 4.88
C GLU A 148 11.01 13.33 5.82
N LYS A 149 10.07 12.87 6.65
CA LYS A 149 9.46 13.69 7.70
C LYS A 149 9.24 12.85 8.95
N LYS A 150 9.97 13.20 10.02
CA LYS A 150 9.81 12.59 11.34
C LYS A 150 8.57 13.13 12.05
N MET A 151 7.83 12.24 12.70
CA MET A 151 6.58 12.53 13.37
C MET A 151 6.47 11.71 14.66
N GLN A 152 5.58 12.17 15.55
CA GLN A 152 5.19 11.42 16.74
C GLN A 152 3.70 11.63 16.99
N GLU A 153 2.94 10.54 17.18
CA GLU A 153 1.50 10.55 17.44
C GLU A 153 1.10 9.31 18.23
N ASN A 154 0.20 9.45 19.20
CA ASN A 154 -0.33 8.33 20.02
C ASN A 154 0.76 7.44 20.65
N GLY A 155 1.92 8.01 20.99
CA GLY A 155 3.05 7.26 21.56
C GLY A 155 3.93 6.54 20.53
N PHE A 156 3.60 6.58 19.24
CA PHE A 156 4.43 6.05 18.16
C PHE A 156 5.32 7.15 17.58
N LYS A 157 6.59 6.86 17.40
CA LYS A 157 7.51 7.64 16.56
C LYS A 157 7.58 6.99 15.19
N PHE A 158 7.53 7.78 14.12
CA PHE A 158 7.54 7.26 12.78
C PHE A 158 8.02 8.29 11.77
N ASN A 159 8.43 7.81 10.59
CA ASN A 159 8.90 8.65 9.49
C ASN A 159 8.03 8.41 8.26
N PHE A 160 7.52 9.48 7.66
CA PHE A 160 7.04 9.42 6.28
C PHE A 160 8.25 9.52 5.35
N VAL A 161 8.48 8.52 4.52
CA VAL A 161 9.62 8.41 3.62
C VAL A 161 9.14 8.19 2.20
N GLU A 162 9.67 8.95 1.25
CA GLU A 162 9.50 8.71 -0.17
C GLU A 162 10.84 8.25 -0.76
N ILE A 163 10.86 7.07 -1.37
CA ILE A 163 12.07 6.42 -1.88
C ILE A 163 11.87 6.09 -3.36
N GLU A 164 12.79 6.55 -4.21
CA GLU A 164 12.80 6.19 -5.62
C GLU A 164 13.69 4.95 -5.85
N LYS A 165 13.29 4.12 -6.81
CA LYS A 165 14.11 3.00 -7.27
C LYS A 165 15.42 3.55 -7.84
N CYS A 166 16.54 2.92 -7.48
CA CYS A 166 17.82 3.21 -8.08
C CYS A 166 17.79 2.71 -9.53
N VAL A 167 17.79 3.64 -10.48
CA VAL A 167 17.96 3.31 -11.90
C VAL A 167 19.44 3.00 -12.09
N ASN A 168 19.77 1.73 -12.37
CA ASN A 168 21.08 1.37 -12.93
C ASN A 168 21.13 1.73 -14.41
#